data_AF-A0A075FW78-F1
#
_entry.id   AF-A0A075FW78-F1
#
_cell.length_a   1.000
_cell.length_b   1.000
_cell.length_c   1.000
_cell.angle_alpha   90.00
_cell.angle_beta   90.00
_cell.angle_gamma   90.00
#
_symmetry.space_group_name_H-M   'P 1'
#
loop_
_entity.id
_entity.type
_entity.pdbx_description
1 polymer ?
#
loop_
_entity_poly.entity_id
_entity_poly.type
_entity_poly.pdbx_seq_one_letter_code
_entity_poly.pdbx_strand_id
1 'polypeptide(L)'
;MHCHNDFGLAVANAISGIQAGAQCAHVTINGIGERAGNASLEELVMALQCLKFDQTWETGIKTELLYETSKYVSKLAGMPVQPNKAIIGENAFGHESGIHTHGVLSNPLTYEPISPEIVGRNRWLQVGKHAGVHGIAAMLEEYSVQPDKDQLKKFLRR
;
A
#
# COMPACT_ATOMS: atom_id res chain seq x y z
N MET A 1 5.17 13.56 20.90
CA MET A 1 3.70 13.45 20.76
C MET A 1 3.30 12.00 20.80
N HIS A 2 2.15 11.68 21.39
CA HIS A 2 1.64 10.31 21.46
C HIS A 2 0.16 10.33 21.10
N CYS A 3 -0.20 9.76 19.95
CA CYS A 3 -1.54 9.86 19.40
C CYS A 3 -2.16 8.47 19.25
N HIS A 4 -3.32 8.27 19.88
CA HIS A 4 -4.14 7.07 19.70
C HIS A 4 -5.10 7.23 18.51
N ASN A 5 -5.53 6.09 17.96
CA ASN A 5 -6.23 6.03 16.67
C ASN A 5 -7.73 5.72 16.75
N ASP A 6 -8.37 5.99 17.90
CA ASP A 6 -9.80 5.69 18.14
C ASP A 6 -10.75 6.29 17.09
N PHE A 7 -10.36 7.40 16.46
CA PHE A 7 -11.13 8.07 15.39
C PHE A 7 -10.42 8.05 14.02
N GLY A 8 -9.37 7.25 13.86
CA GLY A 8 -8.61 7.20 12.60
C GLY A 8 -7.74 8.44 12.33
N LEU A 9 -7.46 9.26 13.35
CA LEU A 9 -6.76 10.54 13.20
C LEU A 9 -5.33 10.54 13.77
N ALA A 10 -4.79 9.40 14.21
CA ALA A 10 -3.51 9.38 14.93
C ALA A 10 -2.34 9.89 14.07
N VAL A 11 -2.23 9.44 12.82
CA VAL A 11 -1.18 9.87 11.89
C VAL A 11 -1.37 11.34 11.51
N ALA A 12 -2.59 11.76 11.21
CA ALA A 12 -2.89 13.16 10.90
C ALA A 12 -2.51 14.10 12.05
N ASN A 13 -2.89 13.76 13.28
CA ASN A 13 -2.51 14.53 14.47
C ASN A 13 -0.99 14.55 14.68
N ALA A 14 -0.31 13.42 14.47
CA ALA A 14 1.15 13.35 14.58
C ALA A 14 1.84 14.28 13.56
N ILE A 15 1.40 14.26 12.29
CA ILE A 15 1.90 15.16 11.24
C ILE A 15 1.64 16.62 11.63
N SER A 16 0.42 16.96 12.04
CA SER A 16 0.08 18.34 12.42
C SER A 16 0.93 18.86 13.57
N GLY A 17 1.23 18.03 14.58
CA GLY A 17 2.12 18.45 15.65
C GLY A 17 3.57 18.60 15.21
N ILE A 18 4.07 17.73 14.32
CA ILE A 18 5.41 17.89 13.71
C ILE A 18 5.49 19.21 12.95
N GLN A 19 4.47 19.53 12.14
CA GLN A 19 4.36 20.83 11.45
C GLN A 19 4.29 22.02 12.42
N ALA A 20 3.69 21.82 13.60
CA ALA A 20 3.65 22.82 14.66
C ALA A 20 4.93 22.88 15.53
N GLY A 21 5.98 22.12 15.17
CA GLY A 21 7.29 22.17 15.83
C GLY A 21 7.58 21.03 16.80
N ALA A 22 6.72 20.02 16.91
CA ALA A 22 7.04 18.83 17.69
C ALA A 22 8.20 18.06 17.06
N GLN A 23 9.23 17.74 17.86
CA GLN A 23 10.45 17.08 17.37
C GLN A 23 10.39 15.55 17.46
N CYS A 24 9.34 14.99 18.06
CA CYS A 24 9.19 13.56 18.27
C CYS A 24 7.72 13.14 18.20
N ALA A 25 7.46 12.05 17.50
CA ALA A 25 6.18 11.35 17.47
C ALA A 25 6.39 9.87 17.85
N HIS A 26 5.62 9.39 18.81
CA HIS A 26 5.57 7.98 19.14
C HIS A 26 4.69 7.26 18.11
N VAL A 27 5.21 6.16 17.59
CA VAL A 27 4.55 5.33 16.59
C VAL A 27 4.75 3.86 16.91
N THR A 28 3.96 3.02 16.26
CA THR A 28 4.06 1.56 16.37
C THR A 28 3.96 0.92 14.99
N ILE A 29 4.69 -0.18 14.78
CA ILE A 29 4.55 -0.97 13.55
C ILE A 29 3.12 -1.49 13.46
N ASN A 30 2.51 -1.38 12.28
CA ASN A 30 1.12 -1.76 12.03
C ASN A 30 0.08 -0.91 12.77
N GLY A 31 0.49 0.11 13.53
CA GLY A 31 -0.40 0.90 14.38
C GLY A 31 -0.87 0.16 15.64
N ILE A 32 -0.21 -0.93 16.06
CA ILE A 32 -0.63 -1.72 17.22
C ILE A 32 -0.61 -0.92 18.54
N GLY A 33 -1.53 -1.24 19.43
CA GLY A 33 -1.62 -0.60 20.74
C GLY A 33 -2.94 -0.92 21.42
N GLU A 34 -3.23 -0.22 22.51
CA GLU A 34 -4.52 -0.35 23.17
C GLU A 34 -5.67 0.13 22.26
N ARG A 35 -6.83 -0.54 22.37
CA ARG A 35 -8.07 -0.19 21.66
C ARG A 35 -7.87 -0.20 20.14
N ALA A 36 -8.04 0.94 19.48
CA ALA A 36 -7.80 1.12 18.04
C ALA A 36 -6.34 1.34 17.68
N GLY A 37 -5.43 1.35 18.67
CA GLY A 37 -3.99 1.44 18.46
C GLY A 37 -3.44 2.86 18.49
N ASN A 38 -2.23 3.01 17.94
CA ASN A 38 -1.46 4.25 17.90
C ASN A 38 -1.25 4.74 16.47
N ALA A 39 -0.59 5.88 16.30
CA ALA A 39 -0.05 6.29 15.01
C ALA A 39 0.83 5.18 14.41
N SER A 40 0.53 4.83 13.16
CA SER A 40 1.22 3.80 12.38
C SER A 40 2.57 4.31 11.89
N LEU A 41 3.65 3.57 12.16
CA LEU A 41 5.01 3.97 11.79
C LEU A 41 5.15 4.09 10.28
N GLU A 42 4.75 3.05 9.56
CA GLU A 42 4.85 3.00 8.11
C GLU A 42 4.04 4.10 7.41
N GLU A 43 2.87 4.45 7.95
CA GLU A 43 2.04 5.52 7.40
C GLU A 43 2.64 6.91 7.70
N LEU A 44 3.10 7.15 8.94
CA LEU A 44 3.69 8.43 9.30
C LEU A 44 4.98 8.69 8.50
N VAL A 45 5.89 7.71 8.45
CA VAL A 45 7.17 7.85 7.74
C VAL A 45 6.93 8.11 6.26
N MET A 46 6.07 7.32 5.61
CA MET A 46 5.77 7.50 4.19
C MET A 46 5.04 8.81 3.91
N ALA A 47 4.16 9.25 4.80
CA ALA A 47 3.52 10.56 4.67
C ALA A 47 4.54 11.70 4.74
N LEU A 48 5.46 11.69 5.72
CA LEU A 48 6.51 12.70 5.85
C LEU A 48 7.48 12.72 4.65
N GLN A 49 7.75 11.56 4.06
CA GLN A 49 8.66 11.42 2.92
C GLN A 49 8.02 11.77 1.58
N CYS A 50 6.76 11.40 1.35
CA CYS A 50 6.13 11.47 0.03
C CYS A 50 5.17 12.65 -0.14
N LEU A 51 4.57 13.16 0.94
CA LEU A 51 3.71 14.33 0.85
C LEU A 51 4.58 15.59 0.82
N LYS A 52 4.25 16.50 -0.10
CA LYS A 52 4.93 17.79 -0.23
C LYS A 52 4.42 18.74 0.84
N PHE A 53 5.22 18.94 1.87
CA PHE A 53 5.01 19.97 2.89
C PHE A 53 6.01 21.13 2.69
N ASP A 54 5.78 22.24 3.40
CA ASP A 54 6.67 23.41 3.37
C ASP A 54 8.07 23.11 3.91
N GLN A 55 8.19 22.04 4.70
CA GLN A 55 9.44 21.54 5.27
C GLN A 55 9.60 20.05 4.97
N THR A 56 10.85 19.62 4.79
CA THR A 56 11.21 18.19 4.71
C THR A 56 11.66 17.70 6.08
N TRP A 57 11.19 16.50 6.47
CA TRP A 57 11.64 15.82 7.69
C TRP A 57 12.33 14.50 7.35
N GLU A 58 13.56 14.35 7.78
CA GLU A 58 14.30 13.10 7.66
C GLU A 58 14.11 12.26 8.92
N THR A 59 13.70 11.01 8.75
CA THR A 59 13.47 10.08 9.86
C THR A 59 14.62 9.10 10.08
N GLY A 60 15.49 8.93 9.08
CA GLY A 60 16.54 7.90 9.06
C GLY A 60 16.02 6.46 8.96
N ILE A 61 14.72 6.27 8.76
CA ILE A 61 14.09 4.95 8.64
C ILE A 61 14.37 4.38 7.24
N LYS A 62 14.81 3.12 7.20
CA LYS A 62 14.96 2.34 5.98
C LYS A 62 13.59 1.88 5.47
N THR A 63 12.97 2.67 4.61
CA THR A 63 11.58 2.46 4.19
C THR A 63 11.40 1.15 3.41
N GLU A 64 12.44 0.69 2.72
CA GLU A 64 12.47 -0.58 1.99
C GLU A 64 12.29 -1.82 2.90
N LEU A 65 12.43 -1.67 4.22
CA LEU A 65 12.22 -2.74 5.20
C LEU A 65 10.83 -2.71 5.85
N LEU A 66 9.98 -1.74 5.53
CA LEU A 66 8.68 -1.55 6.20
C LEU A 66 7.76 -2.75 6.05
N TYR A 67 7.62 -3.30 4.83
CA TYR A 67 6.71 -4.43 4.60
C TYR A 67 7.16 -5.72 5.30
N GLU A 68 8.44 -6.07 5.22
CA GLU A 68 8.96 -7.27 5.90
C GLU A 68 8.92 -7.11 7.43
N THR A 69 9.19 -5.90 7.95
CA THR A 69 9.04 -5.59 9.38
C THR A 69 7.59 -5.71 9.83
N SER A 70 6.65 -5.19 9.03
CA SER A 70 5.21 -5.31 9.25
C SER A 70 4.77 -6.77 9.37
N LYS A 71 5.19 -7.63 8.43
CA LYS A 71 4.89 -9.08 8.46
C LYS A 71 5.52 -9.77 9.66
N TYR A 72 6.75 -9.42 10.01
CA TYR A 72 7.45 -10.00 11.16
C TYR A 72 6.70 -9.68 12.47
N VAL A 73 6.35 -8.41 12.69
CA VAL A 73 5.59 -7.98 13.87
C VAL A 73 4.19 -8.60 13.90
N SER A 74 3.49 -8.63 12.77
CA SER A 74 2.18 -9.28 12.61
C SER A 74 2.22 -10.74 13.07
N LYS A 75 3.24 -11.50 12.62
CA LYS A 75 3.44 -12.90 12.99
C LYS A 75 3.69 -13.08 14.48
N LEU A 76 4.54 -12.23 15.08
CA LEU A 76 4.88 -12.33 16.51
C LEU A 76 3.73 -11.89 17.42
N ALA A 77 3.00 -10.84 17.04
CA ALA A 77 1.87 -10.32 17.80
C ALA A 77 0.59 -11.15 17.65
N GLY A 78 0.51 -12.03 16.65
CA GLY A 78 -0.70 -12.77 16.32
C GLY A 78 -1.84 -11.87 15.81
N MET A 79 -1.50 -10.68 15.30
CA MET A 79 -2.46 -9.68 14.82
C MET A 79 -2.29 -9.51 13.30
N PRO A 80 -3.13 -10.17 12.48
CA PRO A 80 -3.00 -10.10 11.04
C PRO A 80 -3.24 -8.66 10.54
N VAL A 81 -2.42 -8.27 9.57
CA VAL A 81 -2.55 -6.99 8.86
C VAL A 81 -3.79 -7.04 7.95
N GLN A 82 -4.61 -5.98 7.99
CA GLN A 82 -5.74 -5.85 7.09
C GLN A 82 -5.23 -5.77 5.63
N PRO A 83 -5.82 -6.52 4.67
CA PRO A 83 -5.34 -6.52 3.28
C PRO A 83 -5.30 -5.14 2.62
N ASN A 84 -6.20 -4.24 3.00
CA ASN A 84 -6.30 -2.88 2.47
C ASN A 84 -5.65 -1.81 3.38
N LYS A 85 -4.84 -2.21 4.38
CA LYS A 85 -4.12 -1.24 5.20
C LYS A 85 -3.18 -0.40 4.33
N ALA A 86 -3.17 0.90 4.59
CA ALA A 86 -2.32 1.85 3.89
C ALA A 86 -0.84 1.41 3.96
N ILE A 87 -0.11 1.63 2.86
CA ILE A 87 1.32 1.34 2.69
C ILE A 87 1.69 -0.15 2.69
N ILE A 88 1.28 -0.93 3.70
CA ILE A 88 1.79 -2.29 3.93
C ILE A 88 0.74 -3.39 3.75
N GLY A 89 -0.54 -3.07 3.56
CA GLY A 89 -1.60 -4.08 3.36
C GLY A 89 -1.43 -4.82 2.04
N GLU A 90 -1.72 -6.12 1.98
CA GLU A 90 -1.46 -6.98 0.80
C GLU A 90 -1.94 -6.37 -0.54
N ASN A 91 -3.06 -5.66 -0.52
CA ASN A 91 -3.71 -5.04 -1.67
C ASN A 91 -3.25 -3.60 -1.96
N ALA A 92 -2.36 -3.01 -1.16
CA ALA A 92 -1.95 -1.60 -1.28
C ALA A 92 -1.34 -1.24 -2.65
N PHE A 93 -0.80 -2.24 -3.36
CA PHE A 93 -0.22 -2.11 -4.71
C PHE A 93 -0.78 -3.15 -5.68
N GLY A 94 -1.98 -3.66 -5.40
CA GLY A 94 -2.70 -4.63 -6.23
C GLY A 94 -3.71 -3.93 -7.13
N HIS A 95 -3.73 -4.27 -8.42
CA HIS A 95 -4.69 -3.71 -9.39
C HIS A 95 -5.53 -4.81 -10.05
N GLU A 96 -6.86 -4.68 -10.01
CA GLU A 96 -7.79 -5.67 -10.60
C GLU A 96 -8.57 -5.13 -11.81
N SER A 97 -8.93 -3.84 -11.79
CA SER A 97 -9.82 -3.23 -12.79
C SER A 97 -9.10 -3.02 -14.12
N GLY A 98 -9.71 -3.41 -15.26
CA GLY A 98 -9.10 -3.29 -16.58
C GLY A 98 -8.63 -1.87 -16.94
N ILE A 99 -9.36 -0.83 -16.50
CA ILE A 99 -8.94 0.56 -16.71
C ILE A 99 -7.76 0.97 -15.80
N HIS A 100 -7.71 0.45 -14.57
CA HIS A 100 -6.62 0.73 -13.64
C HIS A 100 -5.35 0.02 -14.10
N THR A 101 -5.46 -1.26 -14.47
CA THR A 101 -4.36 -2.05 -15.01
C THR A 101 -3.78 -1.41 -16.28
N HIS A 102 -4.63 -0.98 -17.22
CA HIS A 102 -4.16 -0.30 -18.43
C HIS A 102 -3.46 1.04 -18.12
N GLY A 103 -4.02 1.83 -17.20
CA GLY A 103 -3.42 3.09 -16.76
C GLY A 103 -2.06 2.88 -16.09
N VAL A 104 -1.94 1.88 -15.20
CA VAL A 104 -0.68 1.56 -14.50
C VAL A 104 0.37 0.99 -15.44
N LEU A 105 -0.01 0.14 -16.40
CA LEU A 105 0.92 -0.38 -17.42
C LEU A 105 1.46 0.74 -18.33
N SER A 106 0.64 1.75 -18.62
CA SER A 106 1.05 2.89 -19.45
C SER A 106 1.91 3.90 -18.66
N ASN A 107 1.44 4.29 -17.48
CA ASN A 107 2.15 5.17 -16.56
C ASN A 107 1.71 4.85 -15.11
N PRO A 108 2.55 4.18 -14.31
CA PRO A 108 2.21 3.80 -12.94
C PRO A 108 1.68 4.94 -12.06
N LEU A 109 2.22 6.16 -12.23
CA LEU A 109 1.82 7.35 -11.46
C LEU A 109 0.35 7.75 -11.65
N THR A 110 -0.34 7.17 -12.63
CA THR A 110 -1.78 7.41 -12.87
C THR A 110 -2.64 6.90 -11.71
N TYR A 111 -2.25 5.78 -11.09
CA TYR A 111 -3.01 5.16 -10.00
C TYR A 111 -2.15 4.78 -8.78
N GLU A 112 -0.82 4.93 -8.88
CA GLU A 112 0.11 4.69 -7.77
C GLU A 112 0.72 6.03 -7.33
N PRO A 113 0.29 6.60 -6.18
CA PRO A 113 0.87 7.84 -5.69
C PRO A 113 2.33 7.68 -5.25
N ILE A 114 2.76 6.44 -4.97
CA ILE A 114 4.13 6.04 -4.63
C ILE A 114 4.43 4.69 -5.30
N SER A 115 5.68 4.43 -5.69
CA SER A 115 6.05 3.12 -6.23
C SER A 115 6.19 2.09 -5.09
N PRO A 116 5.83 0.82 -5.32
CA PRO A 116 5.86 -0.21 -4.26
C PRO A 116 7.27 -0.49 -3.72
N GLU A 117 8.30 -0.32 -4.54
CA GLU A 117 9.70 -0.63 -4.19
C GLU A 117 10.19 0.24 -3.02
N ILE A 118 9.69 1.47 -2.89
CA ILE A 118 10.07 2.40 -1.82
C ILE A 118 9.73 1.86 -0.41
N VAL A 119 8.80 0.90 -0.33
CA VAL A 119 8.37 0.25 0.93
C VAL A 119 8.71 -1.23 0.99
N GLY A 120 9.57 -1.71 0.09
CA GLY A 120 10.01 -3.10 0.06
C GLY A 120 8.98 -4.04 -0.56
N ARG A 121 8.21 -3.55 -1.53
CA ARG A 121 7.13 -4.32 -2.16
C ARG A 121 7.26 -4.35 -3.68
N ASN A 122 6.49 -5.25 -4.28
CA ASN A 122 6.27 -5.32 -5.72
C ASN A 122 4.79 -5.10 -6.02
N ARG A 123 4.52 -4.45 -7.16
CA ARG A 123 3.18 -4.38 -7.74
C ARG A 123 2.73 -5.79 -8.13
N TRP A 124 1.43 -6.03 -8.02
CA TRP A 124 0.83 -7.24 -8.56
C TRP A 124 -0.52 -6.93 -9.22
N LEU A 125 -0.91 -7.78 -10.17
CA LEU A 125 -2.16 -7.64 -10.91
C LEU A 125 -3.06 -8.81 -10.59
N GLN A 126 -4.32 -8.53 -10.23
CA GLN A 126 -5.34 -9.56 -10.04
C GLN A 126 -6.16 -9.69 -11.32
N VAL A 127 -6.22 -10.90 -11.87
CA VAL A 127 -7.25 -11.22 -12.86
C VAL A 127 -8.59 -11.31 -12.13
N GLY A 128 -9.42 -10.30 -12.28
CA GLY A 128 -10.79 -10.29 -11.76
C GLY A 128 -11.83 -10.17 -12.86
N LYS A 129 -13.11 -10.32 -12.48
CA LYS A 129 -14.27 -10.23 -13.40
C LYS A 129 -14.34 -8.90 -14.17
N HIS A 130 -13.63 -7.88 -13.70
CA HIS A 130 -13.56 -6.54 -14.29
C HIS A 130 -12.39 -6.34 -15.27
N ALA A 131 -11.48 -7.31 -15.44
CA ALA A 131 -10.37 -7.23 -16.38
C ALA A 131 -10.84 -7.28 -17.85
N GLY A 132 -12.01 -7.88 -18.10
CA GLY A 132 -12.54 -8.09 -19.45
C GLY A 132 -11.65 -9.00 -20.31
N VAL A 133 -12.06 -9.26 -21.56
CA VAL A 133 -11.31 -10.13 -22.50
C VAL A 133 -9.90 -9.59 -22.74
N HIS A 134 -9.76 -8.28 -22.88
CA HIS A 134 -8.50 -7.63 -23.24
C HIS A 134 -7.49 -7.64 -22.09
N GLY A 135 -7.92 -7.43 -20.84
CA GLY A 135 -7.03 -7.49 -19.69
C GLY A 135 -6.50 -8.90 -19.43
N ILE A 136 -7.33 -9.93 -19.64
CA ILE A 136 -6.90 -11.34 -19.52
C ILE A 136 -5.90 -11.70 -20.62
N ALA A 137 -6.14 -11.29 -21.87
CA ALA A 137 -5.24 -11.55 -22.98
C ALA A 137 -3.86 -10.89 -22.78
N ALA A 138 -3.84 -9.61 -22.39
CA ALA A 138 -2.59 -8.88 -22.14
C ALA A 138 -1.76 -9.51 -21.02
N MET A 139 -2.39 -9.96 -19.94
CA MET A 139 -1.68 -10.65 -18.86
C MET A 139 -1.15 -12.03 -19.29
N LEU A 140 -1.92 -12.81 -20.05
CA LEU A 140 -1.46 -14.11 -20.53
C LEU A 140 -0.26 -13.97 -21.48
N GLU A 141 -0.20 -12.87 -22.24
CA GLU A 141 0.93 -12.54 -23.09
C GLU A 141 2.22 -12.28 -22.30
N GLU A 142 2.15 -11.72 -21.09
CA GLU A 142 3.32 -11.59 -20.18
C GLU A 142 3.93 -12.95 -19.82
N TYR A 143 3.12 -14.02 -19.83
CA TYR A 143 3.56 -15.40 -19.61
C TYR A 143 3.80 -16.16 -20.92
N SER A 144 3.84 -15.48 -22.07
CA SER A 144 3.96 -16.07 -23.41
C SER A 144 2.83 -17.07 -23.74
N VAL A 145 1.64 -16.85 -23.17
CA VAL A 145 0.44 -17.64 -23.43
C VAL A 145 -0.47 -16.88 -24.39
N GLN A 146 -0.81 -17.51 -25.52
CA GLN A 146 -1.70 -16.94 -26.54
C GLN A 146 -3.04 -17.68 -26.51
N PRO A 147 -4.04 -17.18 -25.77
CA PRO A 147 -5.32 -17.85 -25.66
C PRO A 147 -6.19 -17.60 -26.90
N ASP A 148 -6.94 -18.63 -27.32
CA ASP A 148 -7.97 -18.44 -28.34
C ASP A 148 -9.23 -17.76 -27.77
N LYS A 149 -10.14 -17.35 -28.65
CA LYS A 149 -11.37 -16.63 -28.27
C LYS A 149 -12.29 -17.45 -27.36
N ASP A 150 -12.27 -18.78 -27.47
CA ASP A 150 -13.14 -19.65 -26.68
C ASP A 150 -12.54 -19.91 -25.29
N GLN A 151 -11.21 -20.03 -25.19
CA GLN A 151 -10.47 -20.03 -23.93
C GLN A 151 -10.70 -18.73 -23.15
N LEU A 152 -10.59 -17.58 -23.81
CA LEU A 152 -10.87 -16.27 -23.19
C LEU A 152 -12.29 -16.16 -22.65
N LYS A 153 -13.30 -16.62 -23.41
CA LYS A 153 -14.70 -16.65 -22.94
C LYS A 153 -14.89 -17.57 -21.74
N LYS A 154 -14.16 -18.69 -21.67
CA LYS A 154 -14.23 -19.64 -20.56
C LYS A 154 -13.63 -19.05 -19.28
N PHE A 155 -12.55 -18.27 -19.39
CA PHE A 155 -11.94 -17.57 -18.25
C PHE A 155 -12.86 -16.49 -17.67
N LEU A 156 -13.65 -15.80 -18.50
CA LEU A 156 -14.58 -14.75 -18.04
C LEU A 156 -15.88 -15.28 -17.39
N ARG A 157 -16.20 -16.56 -17.54
CA ARG A 157 -17.43 -17.17 -16.98
C ARG A 157 -17.24 -17.78 -15.59
N ARG A 158 -16.02 -17.81 -15.06
CA ARG A 158 -15.69 -18.30 -13.71
C ARG A 158 -15.49 -17.13 -12.76
#